data_AF-A0AA88Y3W9-F1
#
_entry.id   AF-A0AA88Y3W9-F1
#
_cell.length_a   1.000
_cell.length_b   1.000
_cell.length_c   1.000
_cell.angle_alpha   90.00
_cell.angle_beta   90.00
_cell.angle_gamma   90.00
#
_symmetry.space_group_name_H-M   'P 1'
#
loop_
_entity.id
_entity.type
_entity.pdbx_description
1 polymer ?
#
loop_
_entity_poly.entity_id
_entity_poly.type
_entity_poly.pdbx_seq_one_letter_code
_entity_poly.pdbx_strand_id
1 'polypeptide(L)'
;MEGAENQKKHRQKHAGIKAEKKKAKNKHQQDLTPQQRNPKAFSIQHARKTAKIVQRSQDLKTKKQHIPLVDRTPLEPPPVVVAIVGPPKVGKSTLLQCLVKNYTRQKLVNVQGPVTVVSGKHRRLTLVECNNDVNSMIDIAKIADLVLLLVDASFGFEMETFEFLNICQVHGFPRIMGVLTHLDAFKDNKQMRKTKKRLKHRFWTEVYQGAKLFYLSGMVNGEYQKTEVHNLCRFISVMKFRPLQWRITHPYVVVDRMEDITDPEKIRQHPKCDRLVSLYGYVRGTHMKNNINIHIPGCGDYTIHDMQSIPDPCPMPDKERKRSLNTKERLIYAPMSGVGGIIYDKDAVYIDLGGSHSHREQAEESTPMNELVASLMNVSDTLDKKMTSSHVTLFSNTTPIQDIEMNDEDAGQTEEIEVNNSLAQNRLRREAVFDEQVDSTRQNGLYYSVNSKERSKEKLVFDDEDEDDE
;
A
#
# COMPACT_ATOMS: atom_id res chain seq x y z
N MET A 1 -98.54 -31.86 -41.18
CA MET A 1 -97.30 -32.55 -40.75
C MET A 1 -96.23 -31.47 -40.70
N GLU A 2 -96.10 -30.85 -39.53
CA GLU A 2 -94.93 -30.98 -38.64
C GLU A 2 -93.69 -30.31 -39.26
N GLY A 3 -93.15 -29.20 -38.79
CA GLY A 3 -93.13 -28.63 -37.44
C GLY A 3 -91.67 -28.29 -37.14
N ALA A 4 -91.16 -27.16 -37.66
CA ALA A 4 -89.79 -26.73 -37.41
C ALA A 4 -89.64 -26.34 -35.93
N GLU A 5 -88.90 -27.13 -35.16
CA GLU A 5 -88.61 -26.85 -33.75
C GLU A 5 -87.81 -25.56 -33.61
N ASN A 6 -88.50 -24.49 -33.18
CA ASN A 6 -87.88 -23.23 -32.83
C ASN A 6 -87.33 -23.32 -31.39
N GLN A 7 -86.07 -23.72 -31.24
CA GLN A 7 -85.42 -23.72 -29.92
C GLN A 7 -85.32 -22.29 -29.36
N LYS A 8 -85.86 -22.08 -28.15
CA LYS A 8 -85.83 -20.79 -27.43
C LYS A 8 -84.38 -20.32 -27.23
N LYS A 9 -84.00 -19.20 -27.85
CA LYS A 9 -82.69 -18.56 -27.62
C LYS A 9 -82.60 -18.01 -26.18
N HIS A 10 -81.51 -18.36 -25.50
CA HIS A 10 -81.30 -18.00 -24.11
C HIS A 10 -81.10 -16.48 -23.93
N ARG A 11 -81.82 -15.86 -22.97
CA ARG A 11 -81.76 -14.41 -22.69
C ARG A 11 -80.41 -14.03 -22.08
N GLN A 12 -79.75 -13.02 -22.66
CA GLN A 12 -78.50 -12.50 -22.10
C GLN A 12 -78.79 -11.67 -20.83
N LYS A 13 -78.01 -11.88 -19.77
CA LYS A 13 -78.15 -11.13 -18.52
C LYS A 13 -77.48 -9.75 -18.69
N HIS A 14 -78.25 -8.68 -18.52
CA HIS A 14 -77.78 -7.30 -18.71
C HIS A 14 -77.20 -6.65 -17.43
N ALA A 15 -77.39 -7.28 -16.27
CA ALA A 15 -76.91 -6.79 -14.97
C ALA A 15 -76.31 -7.91 -14.11
N GLY A 16 -75.46 -7.53 -13.14
CA GLY A 16 -74.78 -8.41 -12.20
C GLY A 16 -73.36 -8.80 -12.60
N ILE A 17 -72.64 -9.46 -11.68
CA ILE A 17 -71.21 -9.82 -11.78
C ILE A 17 -70.85 -10.55 -13.10
N LYS A 18 -71.79 -11.34 -13.65
CA LYS A 18 -71.60 -12.05 -14.93
C LYS A 18 -71.68 -11.13 -16.16
N ALA A 19 -72.50 -10.09 -16.12
CA ALA A 19 -72.60 -9.09 -17.17
C ALA A 19 -71.37 -8.16 -17.17
N GLU A 20 -70.91 -7.76 -15.98
CA GLU A 20 -69.68 -6.97 -15.81
C GLU A 20 -68.43 -7.73 -16.29
N LYS A 21 -68.29 -9.01 -15.95
CA LYS A 21 -67.21 -9.87 -16.47
C LYS A 21 -67.20 -9.97 -18.00
N LYS A 22 -68.37 -9.94 -18.65
CA LYS A 22 -68.49 -10.01 -20.12
C LYS A 22 -68.15 -8.67 -20.77
N LYS A 23 -68.55 -7.55 -20.16
CA LYS A 23 -68.17 -6.19 -20.57
C LYS A 23 -66.66 -5.93 -20.41
N ALA A 24 -66.06 -6.41 -19.31
CA ALA A 24 -64.62 -6.25 -19.04
C ALA A 24 -63.73 -7.03 -20.03
N LYS A 25 -64.16 -8.22 -20.48
CA LYS A 25 -63.41 -9.03 -21.46
C LYS A 25 -63.26 -8.36 -22.83
N ASN A 26 -64.20 -7.50 -23.22
CA ASN A 26 -64.25 -6.94 -24.56
C ASN A 26 -63.51 -5.60 -24.70
N LYS A 27 -63.12 -4.94 -23.59
CA LYS A 27 -62.72 -3.53 -23.69
C LYS A 27 -61.30 -3.28 -24.22
N HIS A 28 -60.24 -4.00 -23.84
CA HIS A 28 -58.88 -3.77 -24.40
C HIS A 28 -58.02 -5.04 -24.30
N GLN A 29 -58.07 -5.94 -25.28
CA GLN A 29 -57.26 -7.17 -25.28
C GLN A 29 -55.98 -7.11 -26.13
N GLN A 30 -55.83 -6.11 -26.99
CA GLN A 30 -54.73 -6.03 -27.95
C GLN A 30 -53.47 -5.33 -27.41
N ASP A 31 -53.61 -4.37 -26.48
CA ASP A 31 -52.47 -3.64 -25.88
C ASP A 31 -51.97 -4.21 -24.54
N LEU A 32 -52.58 -5.30 -24.04
CA LEU A 32 -52.24 -5.92 -22.76
C LEU A 32 -51.24 -7.07 -22.94
N THR A 33 -50.26 -7.16 -22.04
CA THR A 33 -49.31 -8.27 -22.00
C THR A 33 -50.02 -9.63 -21.84
N PRO A 34 -49.47 -10.75 -22.34
CA PRO A 34 -50.07 -12.09 -22.20
C PRO A 34 -50.46 -12.45 -20.76
N GLN A 35 -49.69 -11.97 -19.78
CA GLN A 35 -49.95 -12.15 -18.34
C GLN A 35 -51.16 -11.36 -17.84
N GLN A 36 -51.39 -10.15 -18.36
CA GLN A 36 -52.59 -9.34 -18.08
C GLN A 36 -53.83 -9.89 -18.79
N ARG A 37 -53.66 -10.52 -19.96
CA ARG A 37 -54.75 -11.15 -20.73
C ARG A 37 -55.30 -12.41 -20.06
N ASN A 38 -54.46 -13.21 -19.38
CA ASN A 38 -54.90 -14.39 -18.65
C ASN A 38 -54.14 -14.61 -17.32
N PRO A 39 -54.44 -13.84 -16.26
CA PRO A 39 -53.75 -13.95 -14.97
C PRO A 39 -53.94 -15.32 -14.29
N LYS A 40 -54.96 -16.10 -14.67
CA LYS A 40 -55.20 -17.45 -14.15
C LYS A 40 -54.25 -18.51 -14.73
N ALA A 41 -53.79 -18.33 -15.97
CA ALA A 41 -52.81 -19.24 -16.57
C ALA A 41 -51.39 -19.00 -16.02
N PHE A 42 -51.11 -17.79 -15.51
CA PHE A 42 -49.84 -17.42 -14.89
C PHE A 42 -49.90 -17.49 -13.35
N SER A 43 -50.77 -18.33 -12.79
CA SER A 43 -50.82 -18.56 -11.35
C SER A 43 -49.63 -19.39 -10.89
N ILE A 44 -49.10 -19.07 -9.72
CA ILE A 44 -47.96 -19.77 -9.11
C ILE A 44 -48.43 -21.14 -8.60
N GLN A 45 -47.76 -22.21 -9.02
CA GLN A 45 -48.07 -23.59 -8.58
C GLN A 45 -47.81 -23.81 -7.08
N HIS A 46 -46.76 -23.21 -6.52
CA HIS A 46 -46.37 -23.37 -5.11
C HIS A 46 -46.43 -22.04 -4.34
N ALA A 47 -47.64 -21.59 -4.00
CA ALA A 47 -47.85 -20.30 -3.33
C ALA A 47 -47.01 -20.12 -2.04
N ARG A 48 -46.99 -21.11 -1.15
CA ARG A 48 -46.25 -21.04 0.14
C ARG A 48 -44.73 -20.97 -0.04
N LYS A 49 -44.18 -21.76 -0.97
CA LYS A 49 -42.73 -21.79 -1.26
C LYS A 49 -42.31 -20.46 -1.90
N THR A 50 -43.09 -19.98 -2.86
CA THR A 50 -42.82 -18.70 -3.52
C THR A 50 -42.95 -17.53 -2.55
N ALA A 51 -43.93 -17.53 -1.64
CA ALA A 51 -44.04 -16.52 -0.60
C ALA A 51 -42.78 -16.43 0.28
N LYS A 52 -42.24 -17.57 0.74
CA LYS A 52 -40.98 -17.61 1.51
C LYS A 52 -39.78 -17.07 0.72
N ILE A 53 -39.67 -17.41 -0.56
CA ILE A 53 -38.58 -16.94 -1.43
C ILE A 53 -38.70 -15.43 -1.67
N VAL A 54 -39.92 -14.93 -1.92
CA VAL A 54 -40.19 -13.51 -2.13
C VAL A 54 -39.87 -12.73 -0.84
N GLN A 55 -40.29 -13.22 0.32
CA GLN A 55 -39.97 -12.60 1.61
C GLN A 55 -38.45 -12.54 1.83
N ARG A 56 -37.74 -13.66 1.71
CA ARG A 56 -36.27 -13.68 1.83
C ARG A 56 -35.58 -12.77 0.81
N SER A 57 -36.09 -12.71 -0.43
CA SER A 57 -35.55 -11.83 -1.47
C SER A 57 -35.75 -10.36 -1.12
N GLN A 58 -36.93 -10.01 -0.59
CA GLN A 58 -37.23 -8.67 -0.10
C GLN A 58 -36.35 -8.31 1.09
N ASP A 59 -36.19 -9.20 2.07
CA ASP A 59 -35.29 -9.01 3.23
C ASP A 59 -33.83 -8.81 2.81
N LEU A 60 -33.37 -9.56 1.80
CA LEU A 60 -32.03 -9.38 1.25
C LEU A 60 -31.89 -8.06 0.46
N LYS A 61 -32.95 -7.60 -0.22
CA LYS A 61 -32.95 -6.31 -0.92
C LYS A 61 -32.95 -5.15 0.06
N THR A 62 -33.78 -5.21 1.11
CA THR A 62 -33.83 -4.18 2.16
C THR A 62 -32.51 -4.12 2.92
N LYS A 63 -31.88 -5.26 3.24
CA LYS A 63 -30.54 -5.29 3.87
C LYS A 63 -29.44 -4.67 3.01
N LYS A 64 -29.58 -4.68 1.67
CA LYS A 64 -28.64 -4.06 0.73
C LYS A 64 -28.88 -2.56 0.54
N GLN A 65 -30.04 -2.04 0.93
CA GLN A 65 -30.33 -0.62 0.83
C GLN A 65 -29.47 0.14 1.84
N HIS A 66 -28.66 1.05 1.31
CA HIS A 66 -27.81 1.94 2.10
C HIS A 66 -28.09 3.38 1.68
N ILE A 67 -27.81 4.31 2.58
CA ILE A 67 -27.88 5.75 2.27
C ILE A 67 -26.89 6.03 1.12
N PRO A 68 -27.34 6.61 -0.01
CA PRO A 68 -26.45 6.95 -1.10
C PRO A 68 -25.52 8.08 -0.65
N LEU A 69 -24.23 7.80 -0.64
CA LEU A 69 -23.18 8.77 -0.34
C LEU A 69 -22.41 9.07 -1.62
N VAL A 70 -21.99 10.32 -1.78
CA VAL A 70 -21.14 10.74 -2.91
C VAL A 70 -19.73 10.24 -2.65
N ASP A 71 -19.20 9.44 -3.56
CA ASP A 71 -17.79 9.06 -3.56
C ASP A 71 -16.98 10.18 -4.24
N ARG A 72 -15.95 10.68 -3.54
CA ARG A 72 -15.05 11.73 -4.04
C ARG A 72 -13.62 11.21 -4.26
N THR A 73 -13.43 9.89 -4.30
CA THR A 73 -12.12 9.30 -4.55
C THR A 73 -11.64 9.62 -5.97
N PRO A 74 -10.40 10.10 -6.15
CA PRO A 74 -9.83 10.38 -7.48
C PRO A 74 -9.57 9.08 -8.26
N LEU A 75 -9.32 9.22 -9.57
CA LEU A 75 -9.02 8.10 -10.47
C LEU A 75 -7.78 7.31 -9.99
N GLU A 76 -6.72 8.03 -9.62
CA GLU A 76 -5.57 7.44 -8.94
C GLU A 76 -5.75 7.61 -7.43
N PRO A 77 -6.13 6.54 -6.70
CA PRO A 77 -6.40 6.66 -5.27
C PRO A 77 -5.09 6.87 -4.48
N PRO A 78 -5.13 7.70 -3.43
CA PRO A 78 -4.02 7.79 -2.50
C PRO A 78 -3.83 6.47 -1.74
N PRO A 79 -2.64 6.22 -1.17
CA PRO A 79 -2.39 5.06 -0.32
C PRO A 79 -3.35 5.00 0.87
N VAL A 80 -3.99 3.84 1.02
CA VAL A 80 -4.95 3.55 2.09
C VAL A 80 -4.22 3.49 3.42
N VAL A 81 -4.73 4.17 4.44
CA VAL A 81 -4.10 4.17 5.78
C VAL A 81 -4.52 2.93 6.56
N VAL A 82 -3.55 2.08 6.88
CA VAL A 82 -3.71 0.92 7.75
C VAL A 82 -3.01 1.20 9.08
N ALA A 83 -3.79 1.42 10.12
CA ALA A 83 -3.29 1.64 11.47
C ALA A 83 -3.10 0.31 12.20
N ILE A 84 -1.96 0.15 12.87
CA ILE A 84 -1.65 -0.96 13.76
C ILE A 84 -1.78 -0.45 15.17
N VAL A 85 -2.81 -0.93 15.88
CA VAL A 85 -3.18 -0.44 17.21
C VAL A 85 -3.29 -1.62 18.16
N GLY A 86 -2.90 -1.42 19.40
CA GLY A 86 -2.99 -2.42 20.45
C GLY A 86 -2.18 -1.99 21.66
N PRO A 87 -2.24 -2.78 22.74
CA PRO A 87 -1.59 -2.43 24.00
C PRO A 87 -0.06 -2.40 23.92
N PRO A 88 0.65 -1.90 24.94
CA PRO A 88 2.09 -2.02 25.03
C PRO A 88 2.52 -3.49 24.92
N LYS A 89 3.68 -3.73 24.28
CA LYS A 89 4.32 -5.05 24.18
C LYS A 89 3.52 -6.16 23.46
N VAL A 90 2.43 -5.84 22.76
CA VAL A 90 1.65 -6.84 21.98
C VAL A 90 2.31 -7.28 20.65
N GLY A 91 3.40 -6.63 20.24
CA GLY A 91 4.12 -6.93 18.99
C GLY A 91 3.75 -6.07 17.78
N LYS A 92 3.34 -4.80 18.00
CA LYS A 92 2.95 -3.85 16.93
C LYS A 92 4.05 -3.63 15.88
N SER A 93 5.25 -3.23 16.32
CA SER A 93 6.40 -3.01 15.42
C SER A 93 6.80 -4.30 14.69
N THR A 94 6.78 -5.44 15.39
CA THR A 94 7.06 -6.75 14.80
C THR A 94 6.07 -7.10 13.70
N LEU A 95 4.77 -6.84 13.91
CA LEU A 95 3.76 -7.06 12.88
C LEU A 95 4.00 -6.16 11.68
N LEU A 96 4.31 -4.89 11.90
CA LEU A 96 4.61 -3.94 10.82
C LEU A 96 5.81 -4.43 9.99
N GLN A 97 6.91 -4.81 10.63
CA GLN A 97 8.09 -5.38 9.95
C GLN A 97 7.71 -6.64 9.14
N CYS A 98 6.91 -7.54 9.70
CA CYS A 98 6.48 -8.77 9.02
C CYS A 98 5.57 -8.49 7.81
N LEU A 99 4.64 -7.53 7.93
CA LEU A 99 3.76 -7.11 6.85
C LEU A 99 4.57 -6.50 5.70
N VAL A 100 5.48 -5.57 6.02
CA VAL A 100 6.36 -4.95 5.03
C VAL A 100 7.22 -6.00 4.34
N LYS A 101 7.83 -6.91 5.09
CA LYS A 101 8.65 -8.01 4.55
C LYS A 101 7.85 -8.92 3.62
N ASN A 102 6.59 -9.20 3.92
CA ASN A 102 5.75 -10.02 3.04
C ASN A 102 5.42 -9.31 1.70
N TYR A 103 5.16 -7.99 1.72
CA TYR A 103 4.90 -7.22 0.51
C TYR A 103 6.15 -7.00 -0.34
N THR A 104 7.21 -6.48 0.27
CA THR A 104 8.41 -5.96 -0.42
C THR A 104 9.54 -6.98 -0.54
N ARG A 105 9.51 -8.05 0.28
CA ARG A 105 10.60 -9.00 0.48
C ARG A 105 11.86 -8.42 1.12
N GLN A 106 11.80 -7.18 1.60
CA GLN A 106 12.90 -6.51 2.30
C GLN A 106 12.60 -6.48 3.81
N LYS A 107 13.62 -6.65 4.64
CA LYS A 107 13.50 -6.53 6.10
C LYS A 107 13.77 -5.07 6.48
N LEU A 108 12.88 -4.49 7.30
CA LEU A 108 13.12 -3.22 7.96
C LEU A 108 13.77 -3.48 9.32
N VAL A 109 14.84 -2.76 9.64
CA VAL A 109 15.53 -2.86 10.94
C VAL A 109 14.79 -2.03 11.98
N ASN A 110 14.64 -0.73 11.72
CA ASN A 110 13.92 0.21 12.58
C ASN A 110 12.69 0.75 11.85
N VAL A 111 11.56 0.69 12.54
CA VAL A 111 10.28 1.22 12.06
C VAL A 111 10.00 2.52 12.80
N GLN A 112 10.01 3.62 12.07
CA GLN A 112 9.64 4.94 12.57
C GLN A 112 8.83 5.65 11.50
N GLY A 113 7.70 6.23 11.91
CA GLY A 113 6.78 6.93 11.03
C GLY A 113 5.97 6.00 10.11
N PRO A 114 5.24 6.58 9.15
CA PRO A 114 4.41 5.84 8.19
C PRO A 114 5.27 5.13 7.13
N VAL A 115 4.85 3.93 6.74
CA VAL A 115 5.51 3.11 5.72
C VAL A 115 4.55 2.83 4.58
N THR A 116 4.81 3.39 3.39
CA THR A 116 3.99 3.18 2.21
C THR A 116 4.53 2.02 1.37
N VAL A 117 3.66 1.07 1.03
CA VAL A 117 3.98 -0.13 0.24
C VAL A 117 2.96 -0.35 -0.88
N VAL A 118 3.45 -0.84 -2.02
CA VAL A 118 2.58 -1.29 -3.11
C VAL A 118 2.09 -2.72 -2.82
N SER A 119 0.79 -2.87 -2.56
CA SER A 119 0.17 -4.16 -2.21
C SER A 119 -0.31 -4.91 -3.46
N GLY A 120 -0.79 -4.17 -4.46
CA GLY A 120 -1.25 -4.71 -5.73
C GLY A 120 -1.31 -3.62 -6.80
N LYS A 121 -1.77 -3.99 -8.00
CA LYS A 121 -1.72 -3.09 -9.17
C LYS A 121 -2.54 -1.82 -9.06
N HIS A 122 -3.64 -1.87 -8.31
CA HIS A 122 -4.54 -0.73 -8.06
C HIS A 122 -4.64 -0.37 -6.58
N ARG A 123 -3.71 -0.85 -5.75
CA ARG A 123 -3.74 -0.57 -4.31
C ARG A 123 -2.37 -0.39 -3.66
N ARG A 124 -2.20 0.75 -3.02
CA ARG A 124 -1.13 1.07 -2.07
C ARG A 124 -1.67 1.13 -0.66
N LEU A 125 -0.80 0.82 0.29
CA LEU A 125 -1.10 0.85 1.71
C LEU A 125 -0.04 1.72 2.40
N THR A 126 -0.46 2.63 3.26
CA THR A 126 0.41 3.28 4.24
C THR A 126 0.17 2.60 5.58
N LEU A 127 1.17 1.87 6.07
CA LEU A 127 1.15 1.23 7.38
C LEU A 127 1.63 2.25 8.42
N VAL A 128 0.84 2.46 9.47
CA VAL A 128 1.17 3.38 10.57
C VAL A 128 1.07 2.62 11.88
N GLU A 129 2.14 2.63 12.68
CA GLU A 129 2.10 2.15 14.05
C GLU A 129 1.54 3.24 14.97
N CYS A 130 0.62 2.85 15.86
CA CYS A 130 0.09 3.73 16.89
C CYS A 130 0.94 3.66 18.16
N ASN A 131 1.31 4.84 18.68
CA ASN A 131 1.87 4.97 20.01
C ASN A 131 0.79 4.68 21.08
N ASN A 132 1.20 4.35 22.31
CA ASN A 132 0.27 4.04 23.41
C ASN A 132 -0.32 5.28 24.08
N ASP A 133 -0.30 6.45 23.43
CA ASP A 133 -0.90 7.67 23.97
C ASP A 133 -2.32 7.84 23.41
N VAL A 134 -3.23 8.30 24.26
CA VAL A 134 -4.63 8.54 23.91
C VAL A 134 -4.74 9.59 22.80
N ASN A 135 -3.88 10.61 22.79
CA ASN A 135 -3.89 11.62 21.72
C ASN A 135 -3.54 11.00 20.37
N SER A 136 -2.48 10.16 20.34
CA SER A 136 -2.09 9.41 19.14
C SER A 136 -3.20 8.48 18.66
N MET A 137 -3.90 7.82 19.60
CA MET A 137 -5.06 6.96 19.30
C MET A 137 -6.21 7.75 18.67
N ILE A 138 -6.52 8.95 19.18
CA ILE A 138 -7.56 9.84 18.63
C ILE A 138 -7.21 10.27 17.21
N ASP A 139 -5.97 10.69 16.98
CA ASP A 139 -5.55 11.18 15.66
C ASP A 139 -5.53 10.04 14.64
N ILE A 140 -5.04 8.86 15.03
CA ILE A 140 -5.04 7.66 14.19
C ILE A 140 -6.46 7.20 13.88
N ALA A 141 -7.38 7.23 14.84
CA ALA A 141 -8.78 6.87 14.62
C ALA A 141 -9.45 7.77 13.57
N LYS A 142 -9.16 9.08 13.57
CA LYS A 142 -9.69 10.02 12.57
C LYS A 142 -9.19 9.70 11.15
N ILE A 143 -7.94 9.28 11.00
CA ILE A 143 -7.31 9.06 9.68
C ILE A 143 -7.43 7.61 9.13
N ALA A 144 -7.53 6.58 9.98
CA ALA A 144 -7.33 5.19 9.58
C ALA A 144 -8.49 4.58 8.79
N ASP A 145 -8.24 4.08 7.56
CA ASP A 145 -9.25 3.37 6.76
C ASP A 145 -9.45 1.93 7.22
N LEU A 146 -8.34 1.29 7.58
CA LEU A 146 -8.27 -0.02 8.19
C LEU A 146 -7.55 0.07 9.53
N VAL A 147 -8.10 -0.57 10.55
CA VAL A 147 -7.42 -0.79 11.83
C VAL A 147 -7.14 -2.27 11.97
N LEU A 148 -5.87 -2.60 12.18
CA LEU A 148 -5.42 -3.89 12.69
C LEU A 148 -5.33 -3.76 14.21
N LEU A 149 -6.34 -4.29 14.91
CA LEU A 149 -6.39 -4.28 16.37
C LEU A 149 -5.71 -5.54 16.91
N LEU A 150 -4.54 -5.36 17.52
CA LEU A 150 -3.79 -6.42 18.16
C LEU A 150 -4.32 -6.62 19.57
N VAL A 151 -4.55 -7.88 19.93
CA VAL A 151 -4.97 -8.29 21.26
C VAL A 151 -4.07 -9.44 21.70
N ASP A 152 -3.53 -9.34 22.90
CA ASP A 152 -2.77 -10.41 23.51
C ASP A 152 -3.72 -11.56 23.89
N ALA A 153 -3.48 -12.78 23.40
CA ALA A 153 -4.33 -13.91 23.75
C ALA A 153 -4.12 -14.40 25.19
N SER A 154 -2.91 -14.25 25.74
CA SER A 154 -2.51 -14.70 27.08
C SER A 154 -3.17 -13.85 28.16
N PHE A 155 -3.09 -12.52 28.02
CA PHE A 155 -3.69 -11.56 28.93
C PHE A 155 -5.19 -11.34 28.62
N GLY A 156 -5.54 -11.25 27.34
CA GLY A 156 -6.87 -10.92 26.87
C GLY A 156 -7.01 -9.45 26.49
N PHE A 157 -8.21 -8.90 26.63
CA PHE A 157 -8.48 -7.51 26.27
C PHE A 157 -8.02 -6.55 27.37
N GLU A 158 -7.20 -5.58 26.98
CA GLU A 158 -6.72 -4.48 27.82
C GLU A 158 -7.59 -3.22 27.68
N MET A 159 -7.54 -2.33 28.68
CA MET A 159 -8.36 -1.11 28.68
C MET A 159 -8.06 -0.22 27.48
N GLU A 160 -6.79 -0.11 27.07
CA GLU A 160 -6.36 0.66 25.88
C GLU A 160 -7.07 0.20 24.59
N THR A 161 -7.34 -1.10 24.45
CA THR A 161 -8.07 -1.60 23.27
C THR A 161 -9.53 -1.15 23.28
N PHE A 162 -10.16 -1.06 24.44
CA PHE A 162 -11.53 -0.57 24.57
C PHE A 162 -11.62 0.94 24.41
N GLU A 163 -10.67 1.69 24.95
CA GLU A 163 -10.56 3.13 24.76
C GLU A 163 -10.48 3.45 23.27
N PHE A 164 -9.59 2.78 22.54
CA PHE A 164 -9.46 2.97 21.09
C PHE A 164 -10.73 2.61 20.32
N LEU A 165 -11.39 1.49 20.67
CA LEU A 165 -12.65 1.09 20.03
C LEU A 165 -13.76 2.11 20.26
N ASN A 166 -13.87 2.66 21.47
CA ASN A 166 -14.86 3.69 21.81
C ASN A 166 -14.56 5.01 21.07
N ILE A 167 -13.29 5.42 21.00
CA ILE A 167 -12.86 6.59 20.21
C ILE A 167 -13.26 6.41 18.73
N CYS A 168 -13.05 5.23 18.16
CA CYS A 168 -13.46 4.91 16.79
C CYS A 168 -14.98 4.97 16.59
N GLN A 169 -15.78 4.53 17.57
CA GLN A 169 -17.23 4.61 17.48
C GLN A 169 -17.73 6.06 17.42
N VAL A 170 -17.08 6.97 18.16
CA VAL A 170 -17.43 8.41 18.19
C VAL A 170 -17.01 9.13 16.90
N HIS A 171 -15.77 8.94 16.45
CA HIS A 171 -15.26 9.63 15.25
C HIS A 171 -15.75 9.04 13.92
N GLY A 172 -16.32 7.84 13.97
CA GLY A 172 -16.84 7.11 12.81
C GLY A 172 -16.08 5.81 12.61
N PHE A 173 -16.81 4.71 12.76
CA PHE A 173 -16.21 3.39 12.89
C PHE A 173 -15.51 2.94 11.59
N PRO A 174 -14.16 2.84 11.57
CA PRO A 174 -13.43 2.36 10.40
C PRO A 174 -13.58 0.85 10.26
N ARG A 175 -12.98 0.27 9.21
CA ARG A 175 -12.93 -1.19 9.10
C ARG A 175 -11.91 -1.73 10.10
N ILE A 176 -12.35 -2.58 11.03
CA ILE A 176 -11.47 -3.21 12.03
C ILE A 176 -11.28 -4.69 11.70
N MET A 177 -10.03 -5.15 11.73
CA MET A 177 -9.65 -6.56 11.77
C MET A 177 -8.92 -6.82 13.09
N GLY A 178 -9.29 -7.88 13.79
CA GLY A 178 -8.58 -8.29 15.00
C GLY A 178 -7.42 -9.21 14.66
N VAL A 179 -6.31 -9.10 15.39
CA VAL A 179 -5.16 -10.00 15.34
C VAL A 179 -4.88 -10.45 16.77
N LEU A 180 -5.04 -11.74 17.04
CA LEU A 180 -4.62 -12.33 18.32
C LEU A 180 -3.15 -12.74 18.23
N THR A 181 -2.35 -12.23 19.16
CA THR A 181 -0.93 -12.57 19.33
C THR A 181 -0.71 -13.43 20.58
N HIS A 182 0.53 -13.87 20.81
CA HIS A 182 0.96 -14.64 21.98
C HIS A 182 0.15 -15.91 22.26
N LEU A 183 -0.15 -16.67 21.20
CA LEU A 183 -0.82 -17.98 21.33
C LEU A 183 0.15 -19.09 21.77
N ASP A 184 1.45 -18.86 21.62
CA ASP A 184 2.57 -19.68 22.08
C ASP A 184 2.72 -19.69 23.61
N ALA A 185 2.20 -18.67 24.30
CA ALA A 185 2.15 -18.63 25.76
C ALA A 185 1.28 -19.76 26.37
N PHE A 186 0.37 -20.34 25.60
CA PHE A 186 -0.49 -21.43 26.07
C PHE A 186 0.21 -22.78 25.92
N LYS A 187 0.44 -23.47 27.05
CA LYS A 187 0.92 -24.86 27.06
C LYS A 187 -0.19 -25.84 26.64
N ASP A 188 -1.42 -25.57 27.04
CA ASP A 188 -2.56 -26.46 26.82
C ASP A 188 -3.42 -26.06 25.61
N ASN A 189 -3.51 -26.98 24.64
CA ASN A 189 -4.30 -26.78 23.42
C ASN A 189 -5.81 -26.60 23.68
N LYS A 190 -6.36 -27.30 24.68
CA LYS A 190 -7.78 -27.17 25.05
C LYS A 190 -8.09 -25.78 25.61
N GLN A 191 -7.21 -25.27 26.49
CA GLN A 191 -7.33 -23.93 27.05
C GLN A 191 -7.21 -22.88 25.95
N MET A 192 -6.22 -23.01 25.05
CA MET A 192 -6.07 -22.11 23.91
C MET A 192 -7.34 -22.03 23.06
N ARG A 193 -7.97 -23.17 22.71
CA ARG A 193 -9.22 -23.19 21.92
C ARG A 193 -10.38 -22.48 22.65
N LYS A 194 -10.52 -22.72 23.96
CA LYS A 194 -11.54 -22.06 24.79
C LYS A 194 -11.32 -20.54 24.85
N THR A 195 -10.07 -20.11 25.05
CA THR A 195 -9.69 -18.68 25.06
C THR A 195 -9.94 -18.03 23.71
N LYS A 196 -9.55 -18.67 22.59
CA LYS A 196 -9.83 -18.19 21.23
C LYS A 196 -11.34 -17.99 21.00
N LYS A 197 -12.18 -18.94 21.43
CA LYS A 197 -13.65 -18.83 21.32
C LYS A 197 -14.17 -17.66 22.18
N ARG A 198 -13.72 -17.55 23.44
CA ARG A 198 -14.11 -16.45 24.36
C ARG A 198 -13.73 -15.08 23.81
N LEU A 199 -12.49 -14.90 23.36
CA LEU A 199 -12.00 -13.64 22.81
C LEU A 199 -12.70 -13.28 21.50
N LYS A 200 -12.97 -14.28 20.64
CA LYS A 200 -13.74 -14.09 19.41
C LYS A 200 -15.17 -13.61 19.68
N HIS A 201 -15.87 -14.24 20.64
CA HIS A 201 -17.22 -13.79 21.01
C HIS A 201 -17.20 -12.38 21.59
N ARG A 202 -16.24 -12.06 22.47
CA ARG A 202 -16.09 -10.71 23.00
C ARG A 202 -15.79 -9.69 21.90
N PHE A 203 -14.87 -10.00 20.99
CA PHE A 203 -14.55 -9.15 19.84
C PHE A 203 -15.78 -8.87 18.95
N TRP A 204 -16.66 -9.86 18.77
CA TRP A 204 -17.90 -9.69 18.02
C TRP A 204 -18.90 -8.76 18.69
N THR A 205 -19.02 -8.83 20.02
CA THR A 205 -19.87 -7.93 20.79
C THR A 205 -19.41 -6.48 20.68
N GLU A 206 -18.10 -6.24 20.70
CA GLU A 206 -17.51 -4.88 20.76
C GLU A 206 -17.41 -4.21 19.39
N VAL A 207 -17.21 -4.99 18.32
CA VAL A 207 -16.97 -4.48 16.97
C VAL A 207 -18.22 -4.62 16.10
N TYR A 208 -18.50 -5.83 15.66
CA TYR A 208 -19.76 -6.25 15.03
C TYR A 208 -19.77 -7.77 14.90
N GLN A 209 -20.97 -8.35 14.88
CA GLN A 209 -21.13 -9.79 14.75
C GLN A 209 -20.48 -10.33 13.47
N GLY A 210 -19.57 -11.29 13.62
CA GLY A 210 -18.85 -11.88 12.49
C GLY A 210 -17.63 -11.10 12.01
N ALA A 211 -17.14 -10.14 12.81
CA ALA A 211 -15.84 -9.49 12.55
C ALA A 211 -14.71 -10.51 12.42
N LYS A 212 -13.75 -10.23 11.53
CA LYS A 212 -12.64 -11.14 11.21
C LYS A 212 -11.54 -11.02 12.27
N LEU A 213 -11.16 -12.16 12.82
CA LEU A 213 -10.09 -12.30 13.81
C LEU A 213 -9.04 -13.26 13.24
N PHE A 214 -7.80 -12.81 13.17
CA PHE A 214 -6.65 -13.60 12.76
C PHE A 214 -5.90 -14.10 13.99
N TYR A 215 -5.23 -15.23 13.84
CA TYR A 215 -4.46 -15.87 14.89
C TYR A 215 -3.01 -15.93 14.43
N LEU A 216 -2.11 -15.32 15.20
CA LEU A 216 -0.67 -15.44 15.01
C LEU A 216 -0.15 -16.41 16.07
N SER A 217 0.29 -17.59 15.64
CA SER A 217 0.59 -18.68 16.56
C SER A 217 1.79 -18.37 17.45
N GLY A 218 2.90 -17.89 16.88
CA GLY A 218 4.11 -17.58 17.62
C GLY A 218 5.19 -16.97 16.72
N MET A 219 6.30 -16.58 17.35
CA MET A 219 7.43 -15.95 16.67
C MET A 219 8.56 -16.95 16.41
N VAL A 220 9.13 -16.92 15.22
CA VAL A 220 10.33 -17.67 14.82
C VAL A 220 11.38 -16.67 14.36
N ASN A 221 12.55 -16.67 15.00
CA ASN A 221 13.66 -15.73 14.71
C ASN A 221 13.25 -14.24 14.79
N GLY A 222 12.39 -13.90 15.76
CA GLY A 222 11.88 -12.54 15.93
C GLY A 222 10.84 -12.11 14.89
N GLU A 223 10.36 -13.03 14.04
CA GLU A 223 9.34 -12.77 13.01
C GLU A 223 8.12 -13.68 13.20
N TYR A 224 6.94 -13.22 12.79
CA TYR A 224 5.75 -14.06 12.74
C TYR A 224 5.82 -15.07 11.59
N GLN A 225 5.02 -16.15 11.70
CA GLN A 225 4.97 -17.17 10.66
C GLN A 225 4.49 -16.57 9.32
N LYS A 226 5.29 -16.81 8.27
CA LYS A 226 5.07 -16.23 6.94
C LYS A 226 3.70 -16.59 6.34
N THR A 227 3.20 -17.80 6.59
CA THR A 227 1.90 -18.29 6.10
C THR A 227 0.74 -17.52 6.72
N GLU A 228 0.78 -17.30 8.03
CA GLU A 228 -0.25 -16.57 8.78
C GLU A 228 -0.27 -15.09 8.38
N VAL A 229 0.91 -14.47 8.29
CA VAL A 229 1.06 -13.07 7.82
C VAL A 229 0.63 -12.93 6.36
N HIS A 230 0.94 -13.90 5.51
CA HIS A 230 0.51 -13.90 4.10
C HIS A 230 -1.02 -13.97 3.98
N ASN A 231 -1.67 -14.79 4.80
CA ASN A 231 -3.13 -14.85 4.87
C ASN A 231 -3.72 -13.51 5.31
N LEU A 232 -3.18 -12.90 6.37
CA LEU A 232 -3.60 -11.57 6.81
C LEU A 232 -3.46 -10.53 5.68
N CYS A 233 -2.31 -10.49 5.01
CA CYS A 233 -2.06 -9.59 3.88
C CYS A 233 -3.08 -9.79 2.75
N ARG A 234 -3.41 -11.03 2.41
CA ARG A 234 -4.43 -11.34 1.39
C ARG A 234 -5.78 -10.71 1.73
N PHE A 235 -6.19 -10.73 3.01
CA PHE A 235 -7.44 -10.10 3.42
C PHE A 235 -7.36 -8.56 3.37
N ILE A 236 -6.22 -7.98 3.76
CA ILE A 236 -5.99 -6.53 3.65
C ILE A 236 -6.10 -6.08 2.19
N SER A 237 -5.47 -6.79 1.24
CA SER A 237 -5.48 -6.43 -0.19
C SER A 237 -6.86 -6.48 -0.84
N VAL A 238 -7.78 -7.32 -0.35
CA VAL A 238 -9.14 -7.50 -0.92
C VAL A 238 -10.18 -6.62 -0.22
N MET A 239 -9.85 -6.02 0.92
CA MET A 239 -10.83 -5.31 1.74
C MET A 239 -11.40 -4.08 1.03
N LYS A 240 -12.71 -3.87 1.10
CA LYS A 240 -13.36 -2.65 0.60
C LYS A 240 -13.70 -1.70 1.74
N PHE A 241 -13.40 -0.42 1.53
CA PHE A 241 -13.69 0.62 2.53
C PHE A 241 -15.03 1.26 2.29
N ARG A 242 -15.62 1.73 3.39
CA ARG A 242 -16.78 2.61 3.34
C ARG A 242 -16.26 4.03 3.55
N PRO A 243 -16.59 4.98 2.68
CA PRO A 243 -16.08 6.34 2.84
C PRO A 243 -16.82 7.01 4.02
N LEU A 244 -16.07 7.58 4.96
CA LEU A 244 -16.58 8.29 6.14
C LEU A 244 -16.86 9.75 5.79
N GLN A 245 -17.93 10.32 6.35
CA GLN A 245 -18.38 11.66 5.98
C GLN A 245 -17.30 12.74 6.20
N TRP A 246 -16.57 12.69 7.32
CA TRP A 246 -15.47 13.62 7.60
C TRP A 246 -14.36 13.56 6.53
N ARG A 247 -13.95 12.34 6.15
CA ARG A 247 -12.87 12.12 5.16
C ARG A 247 -13.26 12.50 3.73
N ILE A 248 -14.54 12.39 3.39
CA ILE A 248 -15.04 12.82 2.08
C ILE A 248 -15.14 14.34 2.00
N THR A 249 -15.30 15.03 3.12
CA THR A 249 -15.58 16.47 3.15
C THR A 249 -14.31 17.30 3.32
N HIS A 250 -13.37 16.84 4.13
CA HIS A 250 -12.17 17.59 4.50
C HIS A 250 -10.91 17.01 3.86
N PRO A 251 -9.99 17.86 3.37
CA PRO A 251 -8.68 17.41 2.92
C PRO A 251 -7.77 17.20 4.13
N TYR A 252 -6.95 16.15 4.08
CA TYR A 252 -5.96 15.89 5.11
C TYR A 252 -4.72 15.21 4.53
N VAL A 253 -3.59 15.36 5.21
CA VAL A 253 -2.30 14.78 4.82
C VAL A 253 -1.76 14.02 6.03
N VAL A 254 -1.34 12.78 5.82
CA VAL A 254 -0.46 12.07 6.75
C VAL A 254 0.96 12.35 6.27
N VAL A 255 1.75 12.98 7.13
CA VAL A 255 3.12 13.40 6.83
C VAL A 255 4.02 12.17 6.84
N ASP A 256 4.72 11.93 5.73
CA ASP A 256 5.69 10.86 5.59
C ASP A 256 7.11 11.32 5.94
N ARG A 257 7.50 12.54 5.54
CA ARG A 257 8.81 13.15 5.80
C ARG A 257 8.62 14.58 6.30
N MET A 258 9.43 14.97 7.27
CA MET A 258 9.50 16.32 7.83
C MET A 258 10.92 16.86 7.69
N GLU A 259 11.06 18.10 7.23
CA GLU A 259 12.34 18.80 7.10
C GLU A 259 12.26 20.22 7.65
N ASP A 260 13.33 20.66 8.30
CA ASP A 260 13.50 22.03 8.76
C ASP A 260 14.32 22.79 7.71
N ILE A 261 13.74 23.83 7.10
CA ILE A 261 14.38 24.65 6.05
C ILE A 261 14.98 25.93 6.65
N THR A 262 14.84 26.14 7.96
CA THR A 262 15.28 27.37 8.61
C THR A 262 16.79 27.60 8.47
N ASP A 263 17.19 28.84 8.17
CA ASP A 263 18.61 29.21 8.05
C ASP A 263 19.40 28.87 9.33
N PRO A 264 20.50 28.10 9.25
CA PRO A 264 21.29 27.72 10.42
C PRO A 264 21.83 28.91 11.22
N GLU A 265 22.10 30.04 10.57
CA GLU A 265 22.56 31.25 11.25
C GLU A 265 21.50 31.84 12.17
N LYS A 266 20.22 31.82 11.77
CA LYS A 266 19.10 32.28 12.60
C LYS A 266 18.94 31.39 13.83
N ILE A 267 19.12 30.08 13.66
CA ILE A 267 19.11 29.11 14.76
C ILE A 267 20.27 29.38 15.72
N ARG A 268 21.47 29.68 15.21
CA ARG A 268 22.65 30.01 16.03
C ARG A 268 22.44 31.29 16.84
N GLN A 269 21.90 32.34 16.22
CA GLN A 269 21.63 33.61 16.90
C GLN A 269 20.50 33.50 17.92
N HIS A 270 19.41 32.81 17.55
CA HIS A 270 18.22 32.64 18.36
C HIS A 270 17.74 31.17 18.32
N PRO A 271 18.12 30.35 19.31
CA PRO A 271 17.74 28.93 19.35
C PRO A 271 16.23 28.65 19.41
N LYS A 272 15.44 29.62 19.91
CA LYS A 272 13.97 29.55 20.06
C LYS A 272 13.21 30.36 18.99
N CYS A 273 13.80 30.60 17.83
CA CYS A 273 13.11 31.27 16.74
C CYS A 273 12.01 30.39 16.12
N ASP A 274 11.05 31.04 15.47
CA ASP A 274 10.05 30.37 14.65
C ASP A 274 10.73 29.75 13.43
N ARG A 275 10.41 28.48 13.18
CA ARG A 275 11.06 27.65 12.15
C ARG A 275 10.14 27.40 10.98
N LEU A 276 10.71 27.41 9.78
CA LEU A 276 10.00 27.06 8.56
C LEU A 276 10.20 25.58 8.28
N VAL A 277 9.11 24.81 8.41
CA VAL A 277 9.11 23.35 8.27
C VAL A 277 8.42 22.95 6.97
N SER A 278 9.06 22.09 6.20
CA SER A 278 8.46 21.42 5.04
C SER A 278 7.94 20.04 5.41
N LEU A 279 6.70 19.78 5.05
CA LEU A 279 5.99 18.54 5.32
C LEU A 279 5.65 17.87 3.98
N TYR A 280 6.13 16.65 3.79
CA TYR A 280 5.85 15.85 2.61
C TYR A 280 4.87 14.74 2.95
N GLY A 281 3.89 14.50 2.08
CA GLY A 281 2.97 13.39 2.24
C GLY A 281 1.90 13.35 1.16
N TYR A 282 1.11 12.29 1.17
CA TYR A 282 -0.01 12.12 0.24
C TYR A 282 -1.24 12.90 0.70
N VAL A 283 -1.81 13.69 -0.21
CA VAL A 283 -3.12 14.34 -0.03
C VAL A 283 -4.23 13.29 -0.07
N ARG A 284 -5.08 13.29 0.96
CA ARG A 284 -6.22 12.39 1.12
C ARG A 284 -7.50 13.18 1.33
N GLY A 285 -8.63 12.53 1.05
CA GLY A 285 -9.95 13.15 1.14
C GLY A 285 -10.25 14.04 -0.08
N THR A 286 -10.49 15.32 0.15
CA THR A 286 -10.73 16.31 -0.92
C THR A 286 -9.44 16.98 -1.40
N HIS A 287 -9.56 17.80 -2.44
CA HIS A 287 -8.42 18.56 -2.97
C HIS A 287 -7.99 19.68 -2.02
N MET A 288 -6.68 19.81 -1.80
CA MET A 288 -6.10 20.95 -1.11
C MET A 288 -5.86 22.12 -2.06
N LYS A 289 -5.91 23.34 -1.54
CA LYS A 289 -5.55 24.58 -2.24
C LYS A 289 -4.43 25.30 -1.49
N ASN A 290 -3.71 26.15 -2.19
CA ASN A 290 -2.69 27.01 -1.59
C ASN A 290 -3.35 28.03 -0.65
N ASN A 291 -2.63 28.44 0.40
CA ASN A 291 -3.08 29.42 1.40
C ASN A 291 -4.33 29.01 2.20
N ILE A 292 -4.54 27.71 2.43
CA ILE A 292 -5.57 27.21 3.37
C ILE A 292 -4.99 27.20 4.80
N ASN A 293 -5.86 27.43 5.78
CA ASN A 293 -5.53 27.21 7.20
C ASN A 293 -5.53 25.71 7.50
N ILE A 294 -4.44 25.20 8.07
CA ILE A 294 -4.28 23.82 8.49
C ILE A 294 -4.19 23.77 10.01
N HIS A 295 -4.86 22.80 10.61
CA HIS A 295 -4.62 22.42 12.00
C HIS A 295 -3.64 21.24 12.06
N ILE A 296 -2.53 21.41 12.76
CA ILE A 296 -1.59 20.33 13.07
C ILE A 296 -1.92 19.85 14.48
N PRO A 297 -2.38 18.60 14.66
CA PRO A 297 -2.69 18.04 15.98
C PRO A 297 -1.49 18.19 16.93
N GLY A 298 -1.73 18.83 18.07
CA GLY A 298 -0.70 19.07 19.10
C GLY A 298 0.20 20.30 18.90
N CYS A 299 0.27 20.88 17.69
CA CYS A 299 1.06 22.09 17.43
C CYS A 299 0.21 23.36 17.31
N GLY A 300 -1.00 23.26 16.75
CA GLY A 300 -1.92 24.40 16.61
C GLY A 300 -2.32 24.68 15.16
N ASP A 301 -2.88 25.87 14.93
CA ASP A 301 -3.37 26.32 13.63
C ASP A 301 -2.30 27.13 12.90
N TYR A 302 -2.05 26.76 11.65
CA TYR A 302 -1.05 27.37 10.78
C TYR A 302 -1.63 27.68 9.40
N THR A 303 -0.96 28.56 8.65
CA THR A 303 -1.28 28.85 7.25
C THR A 303 -0.20 28.25 6.36
N ILE A 304 -0.61 27.71 5.21
CA ILE A 304 0.34 27.18 4.22
C ILE A 304 1.05 28.35 3.54
N HIS A 305 2.38 28.38 3.60
CA HIS A 305 3.19 29.35 2.85
C HIS A 305 3.26 29.01 1.35
N ASP A 306 3.60 27.76 1.03
CA ASP A 306 3.68 27.26 -0.34
C ASP A 306 3.28 25.79 -0.41
N MET A 307 2.75 25.37 -1.56
CA MET A 307 2.35 23.99 -1.82
C MET A 307 2.74 23.61 -3.24
N GLN A 308 3.62 22.62 -3.33
CA GLN A 308 4.12 22.07 -4.58
C GLN A 308 3.78 20.59 -4.71
N SER A 309 3.31 20.16 -5.88
CA SER A 309 3.12 18.75 -6.20
C SER A 309 4.44 18.15 -6.67
N ILE A 310 4.85 17.05 -6.03
CA ILE A 310 6.07 16.30 -6.37
C ILE A 310 5.66 14.97 -7.01
N PRO A 311 6.46 14.40 -7.94
CA PRO A 311 6.22 13.07 -8.47
C PRO A 311 6.11 12.01 -7.36
N ASP A 312 5.21 11.06 -7.56
CA ASP A 312 4.92 10.01 -6.60
C ASP A 312 6.14 9.08 -6.38
N PRO A 313 6.59 8.85 -5.13
CA PRO A 313 7.72 7.97 -4.85
C PRO A 313 7.37 6.48 -4.98
N CYS A 314 6.09 6.10 -4.97
CA CYS A 314 5.59 4.74 -5.14
C CYS A 314 4.48 4.71 -6.20
N PRO A 315 4.80 4.92 -7.48
CA PRO A 315 3.80 4.94 -8.54
C PRO A 315 3.16 3.56 -8.73
N MET A 316 1.92 3.58 -9.20
CA MET A 316 1.18 2.38 -9.55
C MET A 316 1.70 1.77 -10.85
N PRO A 317 1.78 0.43 -10.97
CA PRO A 317 2.26 -0.19 -12.19
C PRO A 317 1.21 -0.11 -13.31
N ASP A 318 1.47 0.72 -14.33
CA ASP A 318 0.55 0.97 -15.47
C ASP A 318 0.29 -0.25 -16.37
N LYS A 319 1.23 -1.20 -16.44
CA LYS A 319 1.17 -2.31 -17.42
C LYS A 319 0.41 -3.52 -16.85
N GLU A 320 -0.87 -3.64 -17.22
CA GLU A 320 -1.74 -4.77 -16.87
C GLU A 320 -1.48 -6.05 -17.71
N ARG A 321 -0.23 -6.49 -17.88
CA ARG A 321 0.03 -7.72 -18.66
C ARG A 321 -0.25 -9.02 -17.88
N LYS A 322 -0.24 -8.98 -16.55
CA LYS A 322 -0.43 -10.15 -15.65
C LYS A 322 -1.19 -9.74 -14.38
N ARG A 323 -1.92 -10.67 -13.75
CA ARG A 323 -2.65 -10.41 -12.49
C ARG A 323 -1.73 -10.26 -11.27
N SER A 324 -0.55 -10.89 -11.30
CA SER A 324 0.44 -10.84 -10.23
C SER A 324 1.33 -9.59 -10.32
N LEU A 325 1.75 -9.08 -9.17
CA LEU A 325 2.74 -8.02 -9.06
C LEU A 325 4.16 -8.58 -9.26
N ASN A 326 4.97 -7.94 -10.10
CA ASN A 326 6.36 -8.32 -10.32
C ASN A 326 7.24 -7.87 -9.12
N THR A 327 8.43 -8.43 -8.96
CA THR A 327 9.35 -8.05 -7.88
C THR A 327 9.78 -6.59 -8.00
N LYS A 328 10.00 -6.09 -9.22
CA LYS A 328 10.37 -4.68 -9.48
C LYS A 328 9.26 -3.69 -9.14
N GLU A 329 8.00 -4.13 -9.18
CA GLU A 329 6.82 -3.29 -8.90
C GLU A 329 6.50 -3.24 -7.40
N ARG A 330 7.21 -4.02 -6.56
CA ARG A 330 7.05 -4.04 -5.10
C ARG A 330 7.88 -2.92 -4.47
N LEU A 331 7.45 -1.69 -4.71
CA LEU A 331 8.11 -0.52 -4.16
C LEU A 331 7.71 -0.30 -2.69
N ILE A 332 8.66 0.28 -1.96
CA ILE A 332 8.53 0.73 -0.58
C ILE A 332 9.00 2.18 -0.49
N TYR A 333 8.23 2.98 0.24
CA TYR A 333 8.59 4.34 0.59
C TYR A 333 8.42 4.50 2.09
N ALA A 334 9.54 4.67 2.80
CA ALA A 334 9.57 4.90 4.23
C ALA A 334 10.77 5.78 4.57
N PRO A 335 10.66 7.11 4.41
CA PRO A 335 11.79 8.03 4.53
C PRO A 335 12.36 8.10 5.95
N MET A 336 11.53 7.92 6.98
CA MET A 336 11.97 7.91 8.38
C MET A 336 12.32 6.51 8.91
N SER A 337 12.02 5.45 8.15
CA SER A 337 12.39 4.08 8.54
C SER A 337 13.64 3.62 7.78
N GLY A 338 14.44 2.76 8.41
CA GLY A 338 15.71 2.29 7.84
C GLY A 338 15.53 1.32 6.66
N VAL A 339 15.19 1.82 5.47
CA VAL A 339 15.05 0.99 4.25
C VAL A 339 16.44 0.61 3.74
N GLY A 340 16.69 -0.69 3.60
CA GLY A 340 17.97 -1.19 3.05
C GLY A 340 19.19 -0.91 3.93
N GLY A 341 18.99 -0.67 5.23
CA GLY A 341 20.08 -0.38 6.18
C GLY A 341 20.46 1.10 6.25
N ILE A 342 19.79 1.99 5.51
CA ILE A 342 20.05 3.43 5.53
C ILE A 342 18.97 4.12 6.38
N ILE A 343 19.37 4.79 7.45
CA ILE A 343 18.51 5.60 8.31
C ILE A 343 18.88 7.07 8.12
N TYR A 344 17.91 7.86 7.71
CA TYR A 344 18.05 9.31 7.61
C TYR A 344 17.68 9.93 8.96
N ASP A 345 18.64 10.61 9.58
CA ASP A 345 18.39 11.59 10.62
C ASP A 345 18.60 13.00 10.02
N LYS A 346 18.12 14.04 10.69
CA LYS A 346 18.02 15.42 10.14
C LYS A 346 19.28 15.86 9.39
N ASP A 347 20.44 15.67 10.01
CA ASP A 347 21.73 16.13 9.49
C ASP A 347 22.72 14.98 9.21
N ALA A 348 22.31 13.73 9.42
CA ALA A 348 23.19 12.58 9.36
C ALA A 348 22.52 11.36 8.72
N VAL A 349 23.29 10.62 7.93
CA VAL A 349 22.85 9.36 7.34
C VAL A 349 23.58 8.22 8.03
N TYR A 350 22.84 7.36 8.72
CA TYR A 350 23.37 6.17 9.37
C TYR A 350 23.21 4.97 8.42
N ILE A 351 24.31 4.30 8.10
CA ILE A 351 24.31 3.11 7.23
C ILE A 351 24.72 1.90 8.09
N ASP A 352 23.79 0.98 8.28
CA ASP A 352 24.05 -0.33 8.88
C ASP A 352 24.56 -1.29 7.79
N LEU A 353 25.83 -1.66 7.90
CA LEU A 353 26.50 -2.56 6.97
C LEU A 353 26.26 -4.05 7.29
N GLY A 354 25.34 -4.37 8.22
CA GLY A 354 24.83 -5.74 8.39
C GLY A 354 25.90 -6.78 8.69
N GLY A 355 26.97 -6.39 9.40
CA GLY A 355 28.07 -7.28 9.78
C GLY A 355 29.31 -7.24 8.87
N SER A 356 29.33 -6.44 7.80
CA SER A 356 30.56 -6.18 7.02
C SER A 356 31.44 -5.10 7.66
N HIS A 357 31.47 -5.01 8.99
CA HIS A 357 32.38 -4.16 9.74
C HIS A 357 33.73 -4.87 9.97
N SER A 358 34.42 -5.24 8.90
CA SER A 358 35.88 -5.43 8.93
C SER A 358 36.63 -4.08 9.00
N HIS A 359 35.91 -2.95 9.07
CA HIS A 359 36.50 -1.62 8.89
C HIS A 359 36.73 -0.81 10.17
N ARG A 360 36.26 -1.26 11.35
CA ARG A 360 36.42 -0.46 12.59
C ARG A 360 37.10 -1.16 13.76
N GLU A 361 37.17 -2.50 13.77
CA GLU A 361 37.84 -3.25 14.86
C GLU A 361 38.81 -4.36 14.39
N GLN A 362 38.91 -4.66 13.10
CA GLN A 362 40.01 -5.48 12.58
C GLN A 362 41.22 -4.60 12.24
N ALA A 363 41.88 -4.10 13.28
CA ALA A 363 43.25 -3.63 13.19
C ALA A 363 44.27 -4.79 13.06
N GLU A 364 43.81 -6.05 12.96
CA GLU A 364 44.67 -7.24 12.99
C GLU A 364 44.77 -8.02 11.65
N GLU A 365 43.95 -7.73 10.63
CA GLU A 365 44.11 -8.29 9.28
C GLU A 365 44.32 -7.18 8.25
N SER A 366 45.58 -6.77 8.11
CA SER A 366 46.09 -5.81 7.14
C SER A 366 45.97 -6.35 5.71
N THR A 367 44.79 -6.25 5.11
CA THR A 367 44.70 -6.26 3.65
C THR A 367 45.25 -4.92 3.13
N PRO A 368 46.14 -4.92 2.11
CA PRO A 368 46.81 -3.71 1.60
C PRO A 368 45.82 -2.65 1.07
N MET A 369 44.60 -3.06 0.76
CA MET A 369 43.54 -2.16 0.28
C MET A 369 43.00 -1.24 1.40
N ASN A 370 42.97 -1.71 2.65
CA ASN A 370 42.48 -0.92 3.79
C ASN A 370 43.49 0.17 4.21
N GLU A 371 44.79 -0.11 4.11
CA GLU A 371 45.85 0.85 4.42
C GLU A 371 45.91 1.99 3.38
N LEU A 372 45.71 1.68 2.10
CA LEU A 372 45.59 2.69 1.04
C LEU A 372 44.38 3.61 1.26
N VAL A 373 43.22 3.06 1.64
CA VAL A 373 42.04 3.87 1.93
C VAL A 373 42.24 4.73 3.19
N ALA A 374 42.84 4.17 4.24
CA ALA A 374 43.13 4.92 5.47
C ALA A 374 44.14 6.06 5.24
N SER A 375 45.19 5.81 4.45
CA SER A 375 46.14 6.85 4.07
C SER A 375 45.48 7.94 3.24
N LEU A 376 44.61 7.59 2.28
CA LEU A 376 43.85 8.57 1.49
C LEU A 376 42.88 9.41 2.32
N MET A 377 42.21 8.83 3.33
CA MET A 377 41.29 9.58 4.21
C MET A 377 41.99 10.65 5.04
N ASN A 378 43.27 10.45 5.37
CA ASN A 378 44.05 11.37 6.20
C ASN A 378 44.75 12.47 5.38
N VAL A 379 44.68 12.41 4.05
CA VAL A 379 45.29 13.44 3.19
C VAL A 379 44.38 14.68 3.14
N SER A 380 44.81 15.75 3.81
CA SER A 380 44.13 17.06 3.80
C SER A 380 44.45 17.90 2.56
N ASP A 381 45.58 17.65 1.92
CA ASP A 381 46.03 18.40 0.75
C ASP A 381 45.57 17.75 -0.55
N THR A 382 45.09 18.57 -1.47
CA THR A 382 44.79 18.14 -2.85
C THR A 382 46.01 17.52 -3.50
N LEU A 383 45.81 16.49 -4.33
CA LEU A 383 46.88 15.84 -5.09
C LEU A 383 47.71 16.85 -5.89
N ASP A 384 47.08 17.87 -6.46
CA ASP A 384 47.76 18.93 -7.22
C ASP A 384 48.78 19.68 -6.36
N LYS A 385 48.42 20.14 -5.16
CA LYS A 385 49.37 20.77 -4.23
C LYS A 385 50.55 19.86 -3.89
N LYS A 386 50.31 18.56 -3.75
CA LYS A 386 51.38 17.58 -3.50
C LYS A 386 52.28 17.40 -4.72
N MET A 387 51.72 17.38 -5.92
CA MET A 387 52.45 17.32 -7.18
C MET A 387 53.32 18.58 -7.38
N THR A 388 52.79 19.77 -7.09
CA THR A 388 53.56 21.02 -7.18
C THR A 388 54.73 21.07 -6.18
N SER A 389 54.57 20.45 -5.01
CA SER A 389 55.63 20.30 -4.01
C SER A 389 56.58 19.12 -4.28
N SER A 390 56.28 18.27 -5.27
CA SER A 390 57.07 17.09 -5.59
C SER A 390 58.18 17.46 -6.56
N HIS A 391 59.42 17.31 -6.10
CA HIS A 391 60.63 17.59 -6.83
C HIS A 391 61.08 16.39 -7.66
N VAL A 392 61.28 16.56 -8.97
CA VAL A 392 61.84 15.50 -9.83
C VAL A 392 63.31 15.82 -10.12
N THR A 393 64.20 14.88 -9.77
CA THR A 393 65.64 14.96 -10.07
C THR A 393 66.00 14.00 -11.21
N LEU A 394 66.48 14.52 -12.35
CA LEU A 394 66.89 13.70 -13.51
C LEU A 394 68.29 13.11 -13.36
N PHE A 395 69.17 13.75 -12.60
CA PHE A 395 70.53 13.28 -12.31
C PHE A 395 70.86 13.43 -10.83
N SER A 396 71.73 12.56 -10.31
CA SER A 396 72.01 12.41 -8.87
C SER A 396 72.58 13.68 -8.20
N ASN A 397 73.09 14.65 -8.96
CA ASN A 397 73.74 15.87 -8.46
C ASN A 397 73.15 17.17 -9.03
N THR A 398 71.93 17.17 -9.57
CA THR A 398 71.31 18.36 -10.17
C THR A 398 70.17 18.93 -9.33
N THR A 399 69.93 20.23 -9.45
CA THR A 399 68.82 20.92 -8.79
C THR A 399 67.49 20.29 -9.21
N PRO A 400 66.59 20.02 -8.25
CA PRO A 400 65.30 19.43 -8.55
C PRO A 400 64.39 20.40 -9.30
N ILE A 401 63.72 19.90 -10.35
CA ILE A 401 62.76 20.67 -11.15
C ILE A 401 61.47 20.80 -10.35
N GLN A 402 60.97 22.03 -10.22
CA GLN A 402 59.64 22.31 -9.66
C GLN A 402 58.64 22.49 -10.80
N ASP A 403 57.37 22.14 -10.54
CA ASP A 403 56.28 22.22 -11.52
C ASP A 403 56.07 23.64 -12.11
N ILE A 404 56.52 24.68 -11.37
CA ILE A 404 56.51 26.08 -11.82
C ILE A 404 57.49 26.29 -12.99
N GLU A 405 58.61 25.56 -13.04
CA GLU A 405 59.63 25.67 -14.10
C GLU A 405 59.22 24.92 -15.39
N MET A 406 58.22 24.03 -15.34
CA MET A 406 57.74 23.32 -16.53
C MET A 406 56.73 24.12 -17.37
N ASN A 407 56.13 25.17 -16.80
CA ASN A 407 55.18 26.04 -17.51
C ASN A 407 55.83 27.25 -18.18
N ASP A 408 57.10 27.54 -17.91
CA ASP A 408 57.78 28.75 -18.39
C ASP A 408 58.66 28.55 -19.64
N GLU A 409 58.69 27.35 -20.24
CA GLU A 409 59.46 27.08 -21.47
C GLU A 409 58.68 26.36 -22.59
N ASP A 410 57.42 26.72 -22.83
CA ASP A 410 56.84 26.52 -24.18
C ASP A 410 55.86 27.64 -24.60
N ALA A 411 56.29 28.88 -24.40
CA ALA A 411 55.76 30.02 -25.15
C ALA A 411 56.50 30.15 -26.50
N GLY A 412 56.50 29.08 -27.29
CA GLY A 412 57.05 29.02 -28.65
C GLY A 412 56.01 29.41 -29.70
N GLN A 413 56.01 30.69 -30.08
CA GLN A 413 55.62 31.25 -31.38
C GLN A 413 54.41 30.63 -32.11
N THR A 414 53.27 31.30 -31.97
CA THR A 414 52.21 31.30 -32.99
C THR A 414 52.70 32.14 -34.17
N GLU A 415 53.26 31.52 -35.22
CA GLU A 415 53.41 32.19 -36.51
C GLU A 415 52.08 32.09 -37.27
N GLU A 416 51.42 33.24 -37.42
CA GLU A 416 50.34 33.44 -38.36
C GLU A 416 50.88 33.30 -39.79
N ILE A 417 50.49 32.22 -40.48
CA ILE A 417 50.54 32.18 -41.95
C ILE A 417 49.12 32.46 -42.45
N GLU A 418 48.87 33.72 -42.81
CA GLU A 418 47.72 34.09 -43.65
C GLU A 418 47.91 33.48 -45.05
N VAL A 419 47.11 32.46 -45.38
CA VAL A 419 46.86 32.09 -46.79
C VAL A 419 45.39 32.36 -47.10
N ASN A 420 45.22 33.38 -47.93
CA ASN A 420 43.98 33.89 -48.50
C ASN A 420 42.92 32.83 -48.83
N ASN A 421 41.77 32.94 -48.16
CA ASN A 421 40.51 32.34 -48.58
C ASN A 421 39.97 33.09 -49.79
N SER A 422 40.11 32.48 -50.98
CA SER A 422 39.22 32.79 -52.10
C SER A 422 38.72 31.49 -52.73
N LEU A 423 37.39 31.44 -52.90
CA LEU A 423 36.55 30.43 -53.55
C LEU A 423 35.98 29.33 -52.64
N ALA A 424 34.75 29.63 -52.21
CA ALA A 424 33.76 28.68 -51.72
C ALA A 424 33.51 27.53 -52.70
N GLN A 425 33.38 26.31 -52.18
CA GLN A 425 32.13 25.51 -52.16
C GLN A 425 32.40 24.01 -51.97
N ASN A 426 31.53 23.40 -51.17
CA ASN A 426 31.19 21.97 -51.06
C ASN A 426 32.24 21.00 -50.49
N ARG A 427 32.02 20.62 -49.22
CA ARG A 427 32.10 19.22 -48.76
C ARG A 427 31.30 19.04 -47.46
N LEU A 428 30.06 18.58 -47.62
CA LEU A 428 29.23 18.02 -46.54
C LEU A 428 29.87 16.73 -46.00
N ARG A 429 30.05 16.62 -44.68
CA ARG A 429 30.32 15.33 -44.01
C ARG A 429 29.01 14.79 -43.42
N ARG A 430 28.70 13.53 -43.80
CA ARG A 430 27.48 12.79 -43.50
C ARG A 430 27.49 12.16 -42.10
N GLU A 431 26.29 12.02 -41.57
CA GLU A 431 25.90 11.25 -40.38
C GLU A 431 26.27 9.76 -40.54
N ALA A 432 26.77 9.13 -39.46
CA ALA A 432 27.18 7.73 -39.47
C ALA A 432 26.00 6.83 -39.04
N VAL A 433 25.50 6.04 -39.98
CA VAL A 433 24.57 4.92 -39.76
C VAL A 433 25.39 3.64 -39.72
N PHE A 434 25.22 2.82 -38.66
CA PHE A 434 25.82 1.49 -38.58
C PHE A 434 24.76 0.44 -38.93
N ASP A 435 25.05 -0.33 -39.98
CA ASP A 435 24.21 -1.38 -40.54
C ASP A 435 24.40 -2.71 -39.80
N GLU A 436 23.29 -3.40 -39.56
CA GLU A 436 23.22 -4.77 -39.05
C GLU A 436 23.58 -5.77 -40.16
N GLN A 437 24.55 -6.66 -39.92
CA GLN A 437 24.54 -8.03 -40.44
C GLN A 437 25.65 -8.87 -39.79
N VAL A 438 25.26 -9.96 -39.11
CA VAL A 438 26.18 -11.05 -38.76
C VAL A 438 25.57 -12.35 -39.26
N ASP A 439 26.36 -13.03 -40.07
CA ASP A 439 26.09 -14.29 -40.75
C ASP A 439 25.71 -15.45 -39.82
N SER A 440 24.73 -16.21 -40.29
CA SER A 440 24.51 -17.61 -39.97
C SER A 440 25.63 -18.50 -40.54
N THR A 441 26.10 -19.52 -39.82
CA THR A 441 25.84 -20.97 -40.07
C THR A 441 26.76 -21.88 -39.22
N ARG A 442 26.16 -22.94 -38.62
CA ARG A 442 26.65 -24.33 -38.37
C ARG A 442 26.50 -24.88 -36.93
N GLN A 443 25.30 -25.43 -36.71
CA GLN A 443 24.92 -26.80 -36.29
C GLN A 443 25.58 -27.59 -35.13
N ASN A 444 24.68 -28.34 -34.47
CA ASN A 444 24.80 -29.50 -33.54
C ASN A 444 24.98 -29.14 -32.06
N GLY A 445 24.18 -29.61 -31.09
CA GLY A 445 23.16 -30.65 -31.02
C GLY A 445 23.27 -31.30 -29.63
N LEU A 446 22.17 -31.37 -28.87
CA LEU A 446 21.82 -32.34 -27.80
C LEU A 446 20.92 -31.70 -26.73
N TYR A 447 19.63 -32.00 -26.83
CA TYR A 447 18.65 -31.86 -25.75
C TYR A 447 18.74 -33.08 -24.83
N TYR A 448 18.96 -32.86 -23.53
CA TYR A 448 18.58 -33.81 -22.50
C TYR A 448 17.30 -33.29 -21.81
N SER A 449 16.19 -33.98 -22.07
CA SER A 449 14.96 -33.85 -21.30
C SER A 449 15.04 -34.76 -20.06
N VAL A 450 14.96 -34.19 -18.87
CA VAL A 450 14.64 -34.97 -17.67
C VAL A 450 13.18 -34.74 -17.33
N ASN A 451 12.39 -35.80 -17.58
CA ASN A 451 11.05 -35.98 -17.04
C ASN A 451 11.14 -36.15 -15.51
N SER A 452 10.39 -35.35 -14.76
CA SER A 452 9.88 -35.75 -13.45
C SER A 452 8.40 -35.36 -13.35
N LYS A 453 7.56 -36.32 -13.78
CA LYS A 453 6.19 -36.46 -13.28
C LYS A 453 6.29 -36.95 -11.85
N GLU A 454 5.66 -36.23 -10.92
CA GLU A 454 4.68 -36.75 -9.96
C GLU A 454 4.40 -35.68 -8.91
N ARG A 455 3.22 -35.06 -8.99
CA ARG A 455 2.64 -34.41 -7.82
C ARG A 455 1.17 -34.79 -7.75
N SER A 456 0.93 -35.71 -6.83
CA SER A 456 -0.35 -36.16 -6.32
C SER A 456 -1.30 -34.98 -6.07
N LYS A 457 -2.51 -35.12 -6.61
CA LYS A 457 -3.67 -34.31 -6.25
C LYS A 457 -4.17 -34.79 -4.89
N GLU A 458 -3.77 -34.13 -3.81
CA GLU A 458 -4.51 -34.21 -2.55
C GLU A 458 -5.69 -33.24 -2.62
N LYS A 459 -6.89 -33.81 -2.79
CA LYS A 459 -8.15 -33.19 -2.42
C LYS A 459 -8.22 -33.17 -0.90
N LEU A 460 -8.02 -32.00 -0.29
CA LEU A 460 -8.42 -31.78 1.10
C LEU A 460 -9.95 -31.59 1.12
N VAL A 461 -10.63 -32.65 1.56
CA VAL A 461 -12.04 -32.62 1.97
C VAL A 461 -12.07 -31.95 3.36
N PHE A 462 -12.81 -30.86 3.47
CA PHE A 462 -13.23 -30.33 4.77
C PHE A 462 -14.47 -31.11 5.18
N ASP A 463 -14.35 -32.01 6.16
CA ASP A 463 -15.48 -32.49 6.94
C ASP A 463 -15.83 -31.39 7.95
N ASP A 464 -16.84 -30.60 7.62
CA ASP A 464 -17.61 -29.82 8.58
C ASP A 464 -18.71 -30.78 9.12
N GLU A 465 -18.35 -31.63 10.09
CA GLU A 465 -19.33 -32.21 11.01
C GLU A 465 -19.49 -31.25 12.18
N ASP A 466 -20.40 -30.29 12.00
CA ASP A 466 -21.07 -29.62 13.11
C ASP A 466 -22.09 -30.63 13.68
N GLU A 467 -21.69 -31.37 14.72
CA GLU A 467 -22.67 -31.97 15.63
C GLU A 467 -23.31 -30.85 16.44
N ASP A 468 -24.58 -30.62 16.12
CA ASP A 468 -25.56 -30.00 16.99
C ASP A 468 -25.56 -30.72 18.34
N ASP A 469 -25.35 -29.99 19.43
CA ASP A 469 -25.77 -30.45 20.75
C ASP A 469 -26.30 -29.25 21.56
N GLU A 470 -27.41 -29.54 22.23
CA GLU A 470 -28.35 -28.69 22.97
C GLU A 470 -27.74 -27.78 24.05
#